data_AF-A0A7H8QLD9-F1
#
_entry.id   AF-A0A7H8QLD9-F1
#
_cell.length_a   1.000
_cell.length_b   1.000
_cell.length_c   1.000
_cell.angle_alpha   90.00
_cell.angle_beta   90.00
_cell.angle_gamma   90.00
#
_symmetry.space_group_name_H-M   'P 1'
#
loop_
_entity.id
_entity.type
_entity.pdbx_description
1 polymer ?
#
loop_
_entity_poly.entity_id
_entity_poly.type
_entity_poly.pdbx_seq_one_letter_code
_entity_poly.pdbx_strand_id
1 'polypeptide(L)'
;MASMFSFGFSGDDIEDDVDAGVTDTATHTDDNEKNNNTSSADNLPGTSSLPSQIAYNTLKLESSSKNEFLTLGRREIFDVRTQLMAEDAPDHDELISGLEQGDLKPNFYEGGFKTWECALDLARLVLATDQGEADMAHVIELGCGTAVPTLALFARLLSLPEGLMPFRFTLADYNSTVLRMVTLPNLLLTWWLNTRRTTTTTTSQGDDNGGDGSTEEAQKTDEGELDIDSDLINAFLTDLAIRGITIEFISGGWSPHFVDLVLGDHHDAQASSTGRNTLVLASETIYAPSSLDAFSQTLVQLLRRAQARNSGKTTSLVAAKKVYFGVGGGIDEFLHVLRQQPLQDNEQLDIRESSQVTSEGVGRIILEVSIHDTSTNTTSTRT
;
A
#
# COMPACT_ATOMS: atom_id res chain seq x y z
N MET A 1 11.65 17.41 44.95
CA MET A 1 13.04 16.95 45.14
C MET A 1 13.41 16.19 43.88
N ALA A 2 14.02 16.90 42.93
CA ALA A 2 14.47 16.37 41.66
C ALA A 2 15.77 15.57 41.89
N SER A 3 15.89 14.43 41.21
CA SER A 3 17.17 13.73 41.04
C SER A 3 17.54 13.85 39.57
N MET A 4 18.52 14.71 39.27
CA MET A 4 19.24 14.72 38.00
C MET A 4 20.35 13.68 38.10
N PHE A 5 20.34 12.70 37.20
CA PHE A 5 21.50 11.86 36.94
C PHE A 5 22.34 12.50 35.84
N SER A 6 23.60 12.77 36.18
CA SER A 6 24.66 13.26 35.30
C SER A 6 25.48 12.05 34.83
N PHE A 7 25.87 12.03 33.55
CA PHE A 7 26.96 11.19 33.07
C PHE A 7 27.97 12.10 32.37
N GLY A 8 29.17 12.16 32.95
CA GLY A 8 30.32 12.87 32.40
C GLY A 8 31.11 11.97 31.46
N PHE A 9 31.53 12.53 30.32
CA PHE A 9 32.68 12.06 29.59
C PHE A 9 33.84 13.03 29.85
N SER A 10 34.90 12.48 30.43
CA SER A 10 36.18 13.13 30.71
C SER A 10 37.22 12.69 29.68
N GLY A 11 38.07 13.61 29.23
CA GLY A 11 39.29 13.35 28.45
C GLY A 11 39.04 13.40 26.94
N ASP A 12 39.29 14.51 26.23
CA ASP A 12 40.58 15.16 25.95
C ASP A 12 41.38 14.36 24.89
N ASP A 13 41.23 14.79 23.63
CA ASP A 13 42.20 14.67 22.53
C ASP A 13 41.80 15.70 21.46
N ILE A 14 42.20 16.94 21.71
CA ILE A 14 42.26 18.03 20.72
C ILE A 14 43.70 18.03 20.20
N GLU A 15 43.89 17.71 18.93
CA GLU A 15 45.03 18.22 18.16
C GLU A 15 44.48 19.20 17.13
N ASP A 16 44.56 20.48 17.49
CA ASP A 16 44.44 21.62 16.58
C ASP A 16 45.70 21.69 15.72
N ASP A 17 45.55 21.59 14.39
CA ASP A 17 46.51 22.15 13.46
C ASP A 17 45.78 23.14 12.53
N VAL A 18 46.04 24.42 12.77
CA VAL A 18 45.58 25.57 12.01
C VAL A 18 46.61 25.90 10.94
N ASP A 19 46.20 26.00 9.66
CA ASP A 19 46.44 27.23 8.87
C ASP A 19 45.68 27.26 7.52
N ALA A 20 45.39 28.50 7.13
CA ALA A 20 45.20 29.05 5.79
C ALA A 20 43.92 28.68 5.00
N GLY A 21 43.04 29.68 4.91
CA GLY A 21 41.72 29.57 4.31
C GLY A 21 41.66 29.62 2.79
N VAL A 22 40.51 29.16 2.29
CA VAL A 22 39.90 29.58 1.04
C VAL A 22 38.40 29.69 1.31
N THR A 23 37.86 30.88 1.11
CA THR A 23 36.43 31.14 1.05
C THR A 23 35.96 30.65 -0.31
N ASP A 24 35.24 29.52 -0.35
CA ASP A 24 34.46 29.15 -1.53
C ASP A 24 32.99 29.02 -1.13
N THR A 25 32.25 30.05 -1.51
CA THR A 25 30.79 30.09 -1.46
C THR A 25 30.30 29.34 -2.70
N ALA A 26 30.25 28.02 -2.63
CA ALA A 26 29.56 27.20 -3.63
C ALA A 26 28.10 27.04 -3.18
N THR A 27 27.24 27.92 -3.69
CA THR A 27 25.80 27.67 -3.80
C THR A 27 25.61 26.45 -4.72
N HIS A 28 25.47 25.27 -4.15
CA HIS A 28 24.86 24.15 -4.85
C HIS A 28 23.36 24.43 -4.94
N THR A 29 22.94 24.93 -6.09
CA THR A 29 21.54 24.94 -6.49
C THR A 29 21.11 23.50 -6.74
N ASP A 30 20.11 23.05 -5.96
CA ASP A 30 19.34 21.84 -6.19
C ASP A 30 18.75 21.84 -7.61
N ASP A 31 19.35 21.04 -8.49
CA ASP A 31 18.83 20.77 -9.84
C ASP A 31 18.11 19.41 -9.94
N ASN A 32 18.00 18.65 -8.83
CA ASN A 32 17.39 17.31 -8.82
C ASN A 32 15.87 17.26 -8.56
N GLU A 33 15.21 18.38 -8.25
CA GLU A 33 13.76 18.42 -7.98
C GLU A 33 12.86 18.33 -9.24
N LYS A 34 13.41 18.34 -10.46
CA LYS A 34 12.60 18.59 -11.67
C LYS A 34 12.11 17.38 -12.48
N ASN A 35 12.53 16.14 -12.19
CA ASN A 35 12.17 14.98 -13.04
C ASN A 35 11.31 13.88 -12.41
N ASN A 36 11.08 13.85 -11.09
CA ASN A 36 10.28 12.77 -10.44
C ASN A 36 8.85 13.17 -10.02
N ASN A 37 8.41 14.39 -10.32
CA ASN A 37 7.06 14.86 -9.94
C ASN A 37 5.96 14.45 -10.92
N THR A 38 6.30 13.96 -12.11
CA THR A 38 5.31 13.53 -13.11
C THR A 38 4.99 12.05 -12.94
N SER A 39 3.74 11.75 -12.58
CA SER A 39 3.27 10.38 -12.46
C SER A 39 3.27 9.67 -13.83
N SER A 40 3.58 8.38 -13.85
CA SER A 40 3.52 7.54 -15.05
C SER A 40 2.73 6.26 -14.76
N ALA A 41 1.92 5.83 -15.72
CA ALA A 41 1.23 4.55 -15.67
C ALA A 41 2.01 3.53 -16.49
N ASP A 42 2.32 2.39 -15.88
CA ASP A 42 2.94 1.24 -16.54
C ASP A 42 1.99 0.04 -16.47
N ASN A 43 1.68 -0.53 -17.64
CA ASN A 43 0.92 -1.78 -17.73
C ASN A 43 1.81 -2.94 -17.28
N LEU A 44 1.78 -3.23 -15.98
CA LEU A 44 2.65 -4.19 -15.30
C LEU A 44 4.13 -3.77 -15.43
N PRO A 45 4.87 -3.43 -14.36
CA PRO A 45 6.31 -3.24 -14.48
C PRO A 45 6.86 -4.49 -15.16
N GLY A 46 7.42 -4.30 -16.36
CA GLY A 46 7.45 -5.36 -17.38
C GLY A 46 7.94 -6.68 -16.80
N THR A 47 7.20 -7.78 -16.97
CA THR A 47 7.49 -9.09 -16.33
C THR A 47 8.93 -9.58 -16.52
N SER A 48 9.64 -9.04 -17.51
CA SER A 48 11.09 -9.14 -17.69
C SER A 48 11.95 -8.63 -16.52
N SER A 49 11.38 -7.90 -15.55
CA SER A 49 12.09 -7.38 -14.38
C SER A 49 12.05 -8.28 -13.16
N LEU A 50 11.29 -9.38 -13.21
CA LEU A 50 11.29 -10.37 -12.15
C LEU A 50 12.59 -11.20 -12.22
N PRO A 51 13.29 -11.41 -11.09
CA PRO A 51 14.45 -12.30 -11.06
C PRO A 51 14.01 -13.75 -11.27
N SER A 52 14.94 -14.65 -11.61
CA SER A 52 14.63 -16.06 -11.84
C SER A 52 14.24 -16.83 -10.57
N GLN A 53 14.50 -16.27 -9.40
CA GLN A 53 14.13 -16.83 -8.10
C GLN A 53 13.91 -15.68 -7.11
N ILE A 54 12.94 -15.83 -6.20
CA ILE A 54 12.73 -14.93 -5.07
C ILE A 54 12.60 -15.70 -3.77
N ALA A 55 13.25 -15.23 -2.71
CA ALA A 55 12.94 -15.65 -1.34
C ALA A 55 11.74 -14.86 -0.79
N TYR A 56 10.89 -15.54 -0.02
CA TYR A 56 9.66 -14.96 0.52
C TYR A 56 9.35 -15.49 1.92
N ASN A 57 8.52 -14.73 2.64
CA ASN A 57 7.77 -15.22 3.79
C ASN A 57 6.26 -15.07 3.56
N THR A 58 5.49 -15.67 4.44
CA THR A 58 4.02 -15.59 4.43
C THR A 58 3.49 -14.74 5.57
N LEU A 59 2.36 -14.08 5.32
CA LEU A 59 1.53 -13.43 6.32
C LEU A 59 0.14 -14.05 6.27
N LYS A 60 -0.30 -14.67 7.36
CA LYS A 60 -1.64 -15.26 7.49
C LYS A 60 -2.59 -14.23 8.10
N LEU A 61 -3.70 -13.97 7.42
CA LEU A 61 -4.77 -13.10 7.90
C LEU A 61 -6.06 -13.91 8.06
N GLU A 62 -6.77 -13.68 9.15
CA GLU A 62 -8.06 -14.31 9.42
C GLU A 62 -9.14 -13.70 8.51
N SER A 63 -9.90 -14.58 7.84
CA SER A 63 -11.08 -14.20 7.06
C SER A 63 -12.30 -14.00 7.98
N SER A 64 -13.28 -13.21 7.54
CA SER A 64 -14.55 -13.02 8.23
C SER A 64 -15.38 -14.32 8.36
N SER A 65 -15.13 -15.31 7.50
CA SER A 65 -15.58 -16.70 7.68
C SER A 65 -14.75 -17.37 8.78
N LYS A 66 -15.35 -17.56 9.96
CA LYS A 66 -14.69 -18.22 11.12
C LYS A 66 -13.94 -19.48 10.69
N ASN A 67 -12.63 -19.52 10.97
CA ASN A 67 -11.65 -20.59 10.71
C ASN A 67 -11.03 -20.67 9.30
N GLU A 68 -11.18 -19.66 8.44
CA GLU A 68 -10.44 -19.60 7.17
C GLU A 68 -9.34 -18.54 7.23
N PHE A 69 -8.11 -18.92 6.85
CA PHE A 69 -6.97 -18.02 6.78
C PHE A 69 -6.58 -17.76 5.33
N LEU A 70 -6.45 -16.49 4.97
CA LEU A 70 -5.86 -16.06 3.71
C LEU A 70 -4.35 -15.94 3.88
N THR A 71 -3.59 -16.47 2.93
CA THR A 71 -2.12 -16.44 2.97
C THR A 71 -1.60 -15.40 2.00
N LEU A 72 -0.94 -14.36 2.50
CA LEU A 72 -0.28 -13.34 1.67
C LEU A 72 1.20 -13.66 1.54
N GLY A 73 1.72 -13.58 0.33
CA GLY A 73 3.15 -13.73 0.06
C GLY A 73 3.86 -12.39 0.14
N ARG A 74 5.00 -12.34 0.83
CA ARG A 74 5.85 -11.16 0.93
C ARG A 74 7.27 -11.53 0.57
N ARG A 75 7.83 -10.85 -0.43
CA ARG A 75 9.23 -10.99 -0.79
C ARG A 75 10.12 -10.58 0.39
N GLU A 76 11.19 -11.32 0.59
CA GLU A 76 12.15 -11.05 1.66
C GLU A 76 12.96 -9.79 1.40
N ILE A 77 13.21 -9.02 2.47
CA ILE A 77 13.91 -7.73 2.36
C ILE A 77 15.38 -7.92 1.95
N PHE A 78 16.01 -9.00 2.41
CA PHE A 78 17.38 -9.33 2.03
C PHE A 78 17.48 -9.72 0.55
N ASP A 79 16.43 -10.33 0.00
CA ASP A 79 16.34 -10.74 -1.39
C ASP A 79 16.21 -9.51 -2.31
N VAL A 80 15.36 -8.55 -1.92
CA VAL A 80 15.28 -7.24 -2.57
C VAL A 80 16.63 -6.53 -2.56
N ARG A 81 17.30 -6.46 -1.40
CA ARG A 81 18.62 -5.84 -1.26
C ARG A 81 19.65 -6.49 -2.19
N THR A 82 19.66 -7.82 -2.26
CA THR A 82 20.58 -8.57 -3.11
C THR A 82 20.38 -8.24 -4.59
N GLN A 83 19.12 -8.13 -5.04
CA GLN A 83 18.83 -7.73 -6.42
C GLN A 83 19.23 -6.27 -6.68
N LEU A 84 18.94 -5.34 -5.76
CA LEU A 84 19.36 -3.93 -5.90
C LEU A 84 20.88 -3.80 -6.01
N MET A 85 21.65 -4.58 -5.24
CA MET A 85 23.11 -4.62 -5.32
C MET A 85 23.63 -5.22 -6.63
N ALA A 86 22.87 -6.12 -7.25
CA ALA A 86 23.24 -6.76 -8.51
C ALA A 86 22.90 -5.88 -9.74
N GLU A 87 21.82 -5.09 -9.64
CA GLU A 87 21.42 -4.12 -10.65
C GLU A 87 22.19 -2.81 -10.43
N ASP A 88 23.24 -2.56 -11.23
CA ASP A 88 24.05 -1.35 -11.13
C ASP A 88 23.30 -0.12 -11.70
N ALA A 89 22.50 0.54 -10.85
CA ALA A 89 21.69 1.72 -11.21
C ALA A 89 21.95 2.88 -10.23
N PRO A 90 21.91 4.14 -10.71
CA PRO A 90 22.41 5.30 -9.97
C PRO A 90 21.62 5.66 -8.70
N ASP A 91 20.35 5.25 -8.59
CA ASP A 91 19.49 5.49 -7.43
C ASP A 91 19.51 4.34 -6.41
N HIS A 92 20.15 3.20 -6.73
CA HIS A 92 20.11 2.02 -5.87
C HIS A 92 20.92 2.18 -4.59
N ASP A 93 22.01 2.94 -4.58
CA ASP A 93 22.82 3.17 -3.37
C ASP A 93 22.00 3.85 -2.26
N GLU A 94 21.18 4.84 -2.63
CA GLU A 94 20.28 5.51 -1.70
C GLU A 94 19.23 4.52 -1.17
N LEU A 95 18.59 3.74 -2.05
CA LEU A 95 17.58 2.74 -1.66
C LEU A 95 18.16 1.68 -0.73
N ILE A 96 19.37 1.18 -1.01
CA ILE A 96 20.07 0.21 -0.15
C ILE A 96 20.35 0.82 1.22
N SER A 97 20.84 2.06 1.27
CA SER A 97 21.06 2.77 2.54
C SER A 97 19.77 2.90 3.36
N GLY A 98 18.64 3.17 2.68
CA GLY A 98 17.35 3.26 3.34
C GLY A 98 16.81 1.94 3.88
N LEU A 99 17.15 0.82 3.25
CA LEU A 99 16.82 -0.49 3.80
C LEU A 99 17.52 -0.75 5.15
N GLU A 100 18.72 -0.18 5.34
CA GLU A 100 19.54 -0.35 6.54
C GLU A 100 19.11 0.51 7.73
N GLN A 101 18.66 1.75 7.51
CA GLN A 101 18.57 2.74 8.58
C GLN A 101 17.24 2.78 9.34
N GLY A 102 16.16 2.19 8.82
CA GLY A 102 14.95 1.86 9.62
C GLY A 102 14.10 3.02 10.14
N ASP A 103 14.62 4.25 10.14
CA ASP A 103 13.95 5.46 10.62
C ASP A 103 13.42 6.33 9.47
N LEU A 104 12.25 6.93 9.68
CA LEU A 104 11.67 7.91 8.76
C LEU A 104 12.53 9.17 8.71
N LYS A 105 13.33 9.33 7.65
CA LYS A 105 14.03 10.58 7.36
C LYS A 105 13.11 11.56 6.65
N PRO A 106 13.07 12.85 7.05
CA PRO A 106 12.41 13.89 6.28
C PRO A 106 12.94 13.91 4.83
N ASN A 107 12.03 13.98 3.86
CA ASN A 107 12.30 14.00 2.41
C ASN A 107 12.90 12.72 1.78
N PHE A 108 12.98 11.60 2.53
CA PHE A 108 13.48 10.33 1.99
C PHE A 108 12.51 9.19 2.26
N TYR A 109 12.06 8.52 1.19
CA TYR A 109 11.05 7.46 1.26
C TYR A 109 11.70 6.07 1.32
N GLU A 110 11.98 5.59 2.53
CA GLU A 110 12.48 4.23 2.79
C GLU A 110 11.35 3.20 2.98
N GLY A 111 10.11 3.70 3.12
CA GLY A 111 8.99 2.94 3.67
C GLY A 111 8.40 1.87 2.76
N GLY A 112 8.50 2.03 1.44
CA GLY A 112 7.79 1.18 0.47
C GLY A 112 8.23 -0.30 0.48
N PHE A 113 9.44 -0.59 0.96
CA PHE A 113 9.96 -1.96 1.03
C PHE A 113 9.54 -2.73 2.28
N LYS A 114 9.05 -2.03 3.32
CA LYS A 114 8.66 -2.63 4.60
C LYS A 114 7.15 -2.55 4.77
N THR A 115 6.58 -3.56 5.41
CA THR A 115 5.17 -3.52 5.79
C THR A 115 5.03 -2.76 7.10
N TRP A 116 4.28 -1.67 7.09
CA TRP A 116 3.99 -0.87 8.27
C TRP A 116 2.75 -1.39 9.02
N GLU A 117 2.65 -1.08 10.31
CA GLU A 117 1.58 -1.62 11.18
C GLU A 117 0.18 -1.21 10.72
N CYS A 118 0.01 0.04 10.26
CA CYS A 118 -1.29 0.50 9.76
C CYS A 118 -1.76 -0.26 8.51
N ALA A 119 -0.83 -0.80 7.71
CA ALA A 119 -1.18 -1.64 6.55
C ALA A 119 -1.82 -2.97 7.01
N LEU A 120 -1.32 -3.56 8.11
CA LEU A 120 -1.91 -4.75 8.72
C LEU A 120 -3.28 -4.46 9.34
N ASP A 121 -3.41 -3.33 10.03
CA ASP A 121 -4.69 -2.91 10.61
C ASP A 121 -5.75 -2.68 9.53
N LEU A 122 -5.37 -2.04 8.42
CA LEU A 122 -6.23 -1.82 7.27
C LEU A 122 -6.62 -3.13 6.58
N ALA A 123 -5.66 -4.05 6.37
CA ALA A 123 -5.92 -5.36 5.81
C ALA A 123 -6.92 -6.19 6.64
N ARG A 124 -6.80 -6.15 7.98
CA ARG A 124 -7.78 -6.79 8.87
C ARG A 124 -9.16 -6.16 8.76
N LEU A 125 -9.24 -4.83 8.70
CA LEU A 125 -10.53 -4.14 8.58
C LEU A 125 -11.24 -4.52 7.27
N VAL A 126 -10.55 -4.49 6.13
CA VAL A 126 -11.17 -4.78 4.82
C VAL A 126 -11.64 -6.23 4.70
N LEU A 127 -10.99 -7.17 5.40
CA LEU A 127 -11.43 -8.57 5.49
C LEU A 127 -12.59 -8.77 6.46
N ALA A 128 -12.63 -8.00 7.56
CA ALA A 128 -13.71 -8.07 8.55
C ALA A 128 -15.01 -7.45 8.03
N THR A 129 -14.93 -6.45 7.16
CA THR A 129 -16.11 -5.86 6.53
C THR A 129 -16.53 -6.65 5.30
N ASP A 130 -17.76 -7.17 5.33
CA ASP A 130 -18.45 -7.61 4.11
C ASP A 130 -18.86 -6.36 3.33
N GLN A 131 -17.96 -5.89 2.45
CA GLN A 131 -18.18 -4.69 1.62
C GLN A 131 -19.03 -5.00 0.37
N GLY A 132 -19.68 -6.17 0.31
CA GLY A 132 -20.31 -6.63 -0.92
C GLY A 132 -19.25 -6.73 -2.01
N GLU A 133 -18.27 -7.61 -1.85
CA GLU A 133 -17.17 -7.80 -2.83
C GLU A 133 -17.70 -8.11 -4.23
N ALA A 134 -18.85 -8.80 -4.30
CA ALA A 134 -19.60 -9.03 -5.52
C ALA A 134 -19.99 -7.73 -6.24
N ASP A 135 -20.09 -6.62 -5.52
CA ASP A 135 -20.38 -5.27 -6.00
C ASP A 135 -19.13 -4.39 -6.09
N MET A 136 -17.94 -4.83 -5.68
CA MET A 136 -16.71 -4.02 -5.79
C MET A 136 -16.12 -4.11 -7.20
N ALA A 137 -15.81 -2.97 -7.82
CA ALA A 137 -15.25 -2.90 -9.17
C ALA A 137 -13.80 -2.44 -9.20
N HIS A 138 -13.43 -1.50 -8.34
CA HIS A 138 -12.12 -0.86 -8.40
C HIS A 138 -11.56 -0.60 -7.01
N VAL A 139 -10.37 -1.15 -6.74
CA VAL A 139 -9.57 -0.83 -5.57
C VAL A 139 -8.37 -0.01 -6.02
N ILE A 140 -8.15 1.13 -5.36
CA ILE A 140 -7.02 2.02 -5.62
C ILE A 140 -6.22 2.13 -4.32
N GLU A 141 -4.97 1.71 -4.30
CA GLU A 141 -4.11 1.86 -3.13
C GLU A 141 -3.05 2.94 -3.35
N LEU A 142 -3.12 4.02 -2.57
CA LEU A 142 -2.19 5.15 -2.60
C LEU A 142 -1.03 4.89 -1.63
N GLY A 143 0.20 4.99 -2.12
CA GLY A 143 1.40 4.69 -1.31
C GLY A 143 1.44 3.22 -0.91
N CYS A 144 1.28 2.32 -1.89
CA CYS A 144 1.00 0.92 -1.63
C CYS A 144 2.15 0.15 -1.01
N GLY A 145 3.42 0.49 -1.28
CA GLY A 145 4.57 -0.25 -0.75
C GLY A 145 4.47 -1.76 -0.97
N THR A 146 4.40 -2.53 0.12
CA THR A 146 4.23 -3.98 0.10
C THR A 146 2.82 -4.46 -0.29
N ALA A 147 1.86 -3.53 -0.43
CA ALA A 147 0.48 -3.70 -0.86
C ALA A 147 -0.39 -4.63 -0.03
N VAL A 148 -0.05 -4.83 1.25
CA VAL A 148 -0.76 -5.76 2.13
C VAL A 148 -2.29 -5.55 2.19
N PRO A 149 -2.83 -4.31 2.24
CA PRO A 149 -4.27 -4.06 2.15
C PRO A 149 -4.89 -4.60 0.85
N THR A 150 -4.31 -4.29 -0.32
CA THR A 150 -4.76 -4.83 -1.61
C THR A 150 -4.59 -6.34 -1.68
N LEU A 151 -3.47 -6.89 -1.21
CA LEU A 151 -3.20 -8.33 -1.25
C LEU A 151 -4.22 -9.12 -0.43
N ALA A 152 -4.73 -8.57 0.67
CA ALA A 152 -5.82 -9.18 1.44
C ALA A 152 -7.09 -9.34 0.60
N LEU A 153 -7.51 -8.27 -0.10
CA LEU A 153 -8.64 -8.30 -1.02
C LEU A 153 -8.40 -9.22 -2.21
N PHE A 154 -7.19 -9.20 -2.76
CA PHE A 154 -6.77 -10.03 -3.88
C PHE A 154 -6.81 -11.52 -3.51
N ALA A 155 -6.25 -11.92 -2.36
CA ALA A 155 -6.29 -13.30 -1.89
C ALA A 155 -7.73 -13.79 -1.65
N ARG A 156 -8.60 -12.94 -1.11
CA ARG A 156 -10.04 -13.24 -0.98
C ARG A 156 -10.70 -13.43 -2.34
N LEU A 157 -10.41 -12.56 -3.31
CA LEU A 157 -10.96 -12.67 -4.67
C LEU A 157 -10.52 -13.98 -5.36
N LEU A 158 -9.30 -14.44 -5.11
CA LEU A 158 -8.80 -15.70 -5.65
C LEU A 158 -9.50 -16.94 -5.06
N SER A 159 -10.02 -16.86 -3.83
CA SER A 159 -10.76 -17.96 -3.21
C SER A 159 -12.22 -18.05 -3.68
N LEU A 160 -12.73 -17.02 -4.36
CA LEU A 160 -14.06 -17.02 -4.94
C LEU A 160 -14.11 -17.80 -6.28
N PRO A 161 -15.30 -18.31 -6.67
CA PRO A 161 -15.48 -18.96 -7.97
C PRO A 161 -15.11 -18.05 -9.16
N GLU A 162 -14.61 -18.65 -10.24
CA GLU A 162 -14.35 -17.96 -11.51
C GLU A 162 -15.65 -17.38 -12.12
N GLY A 163 -15.50 -16.37 -12.98
CA GLY A 163 -16.62 -15.74 -13.68
C GLY A 163 -17.32 -14.63 -12.90
N LEU A 164 -16.66 -14.09 -11.86
CA LEU A 164 -17.04 -12.80 -11.28
C LEU A 164 -16.91 -11.68 -12.33
N MET A 165 -17.64 -10.59 -12.09
CA MET A 165 -17.56 -9.38 -12.92
C MET A 165 -16.13 -8.80 -12.91
N PRO A 166 -15.74 -8.02 -13.93
CA PRO A 166 -14.42 -7.42 -14.00
C PRO A 166 -14.05 -6.66 -12.73
N PHE A 167 -12.83 -6.88 -12.24
CA PHE A 167 -12.29 -6.26 -11.04
C PHE A 167 -10.95 -5.60 -11.36
N ARG A 168 -10.76 -4.36 -10.93
CA ARG A 168 -9.55 -3.58 -11.18
C ARG A 168 -8.83 -3.26 -9.87
N PHE A 169 -7.52 -3.44 -9.87
CA PHE A 169 -6.61 -2.93 -8.84
C PHE A 169 -5.69 -1.88 -9.47
N THR A 170 -5.60 -0.71 -8.86
CA THR A 170 -4.60 0.30 -9.20
C THR A 170 -3.71 0.50 -7.98
N LEU A 171 -2.44 0.10 -8.11
CA LEU A 171 -1.44 0.19 -7.04
C LEU A 171 -0.48 1.32 -7.36
N ALA A 172 -0.42 2.31 -6.47
CA ALA A 172 0.38 3.50 -6.67
C ALA A 172 1.43 3.67 -5.58
N ASP A 173 2.66 3.91 -5.99
CA ASP A 173 3.75 4.26 -5.09
C ASP A 173 4.57 5.41 -5.69
N TYR A 174 5.21 6.22 -4.86
CA TYR A 174 6.07 7.27 -5.39
C TYR A 174 7.24 6.68 -6.20
N ASN A 175 7.75 5.53 -5.76
CA ASN A 175 8.94 4.91 -6.33
C ASN A 175 8.59 3.71 -7.25
N SER A 176 8.91 3.81 -8.54
CA SER A 176 8.72 2.73 -9.51
C SER A 176 9.52 1.47 -9.17
N THR A 177 10.69 1.60 -8.54
CA THR A 177 11.49 0.48 -8.06
C THR A 177 10.77 -0.28 -6.95
N VAL A 178 10.00 0.36 -6.08
CA VAL A 178 9.16 -0.33 -5.08
C VAL A 178 8.09 -1.18 -5.77
N LEU A 179 7.40 -0.60 -6.76
CA LEU A 179 6.37 -1.32 -7.52
C LEU A 179 6.94 -2.55 -8.22
N ARG A 180 8.11 -2.39 -8.85
CA ARG A 180 8.82 -3.45 -9.59
C ARG A 180 9.39 -4.54 -8.68
N MET A 181 9.98 -4.15 -7.55
CA MET A 181 10.79 -5.04 -6.71
C MET A 181 10.01 -5.69 -5.58
N VAL A 182 8.87 -5.11 -5.19
CA VAL A 182 8.10 -5.55 -4.01
C VAL A 182 6.65 -5.78 -4.36
N THR A 183 5.97 -4.76 -4.88
CA THR A 183 4.52 -4.83 -5.08
C THR A 183 4.13 -5.92 -6.08
N LEU A 184 4.77 -5.96 -7.26
CA LEU A 184 4.53 -7.00 -8.27
C LEU A 184 4.93 -8.41 -7.78
N PRO A 185 6.14 -8.63 -7.21
CA PRO A 185 6.48 -9.93 -6.62
C PRO A 185 5.49 -10.41 -5.55
N ASN A 186 5.01 -9.52 -4.67
CA ASN A 186 4.03 -9.90 -3.64
C ASN A 186 2.68 -10.32 -4.23
N LEU A 187 2.24 -9.67 -5.33
CA LEU A 187 1.05 -10.10 -6.07
C LEU A 187 1.24 -11.49 -6.66
N LEU A 188 2.37 -11.75 -7.33
CA LEU A 188 2.68 -13.06 -7.90
C LEU A 188 2.74 -14.15 -6.81
N LEU A 189 3.44 -13.89 -5.71
CA LEU A 189 3.56 -14.80 -4.57
C LEU A 189 2.19 -15.11 -3.96
N THR A 190 1.38 -14.08 -3.72
CA THR A 190 0.04 -14.23 -3.16
C THR A 190 -0.85 -15.03 -4.10
N TRP A 191 -0.80 -14.77 -5.41
CA TRP A 191 -1.51 -15.58 -6.39
C TRP A 191 -1.08 -17.05 -6.35
N TRP A 192 0.23 -17.30 -6.39
CA TRP A 192 0.80 -18.64 -6.40
C TRP A 192 0.42 -19.45 -5.15
N LEU A 193 0.47 -18.83 -3.97
CA LEU A 193 0.11 -19.44 -2.69
C LEU A 193 -1.38 -19.81 -2.58
N ASN A 194 -2.27 -19.02 -3.20
CA ASN A 194 -3.72 -19.20 -3.06
C ASN A 194 -4.36 -20.01 -4.20
N THR A 195 -3.71 -20.14 -5.35
CA THR A 195 -4.26 -20.89 -6.52
C THR A 195 -3.77 -22.34 -6.62
N ARG A 196 -2.62 -22.70 -6.02
CA ARG A 196 -2.08 -24.07 -6.07
C ARG A 196 -2.62 -25.04 -5.02
N ARG A 197 -3.38 -24.56 -4.03
CA ARG A 197 -3.95 -25.42 -2.96
C ARG A 197 -5.05 -26.38 -3.47
N THR A 198 -5.53 -26.23 -4.71
CA THR A 198 -6.52 -27.13 -5.32
C THR A 198 -5.93 -28.41 -5.92
N THR A 199 -4.61 -28.56 -6.02
CA THR A 199 -3.98 -29.73 -6.69
C THR A 199 -3.34 -30.79 -5.79
N THR A 200 -3.31 -30.63 -4.46
CA THR A 200 -2.64 -31.58 -3.55
C THR A 200 -3.56 -32.52 -2.75
N THR A 201 -4.85 -32.62 -3.09
CA THR A 201 -5.78 -33.58 -2.44
C THR A 201 -5.88 -34.95 -3.12
N THR A 202 -4.93 -35.32 -3.98
CA THR A 202 -4.76 -36.72 -4.39
C THR A 202 -3.28 -37.07 -4.41
N THR A 203 -2.96 -38.20 -3.76
CA THR A 203 -1.64 -38.84 -3.60
C THR A 203 -0.68 -38.22 -2.58
N SER A 204 -0.96 -38.46 -1.29
CA SER A 204 0.04 -38.89 -0.31
C SER A 204 -0.67 -39.63 0.82
N GLN A 205 -0.78 -40.96 0.68
CA GLN A 205 -0.92 -41.85 1.82
C GLN A 205 0.41 -41.83 2.59
N GLY A 206 0.37 -41.61 3.90
CA GLY A 206 1.53 -41.79 4.77
C GLY A 206 1.41 -41.09 6.12
N ASP A 207 0.97 -41.86 7.10
CA ASP A 207 1.19 -41.73 8.55
C ASP A 207 0.40 -40.67 9.34
N ASP A 208 -0.73 -41.16 9.87
CA ASP A 208 -1.31 -40.77 11.16
C ASP A 208 -0.24 -40.76 12.26
N ASN A 209 -0.09 -39.60 12.92
CA ASN A 209 0.09 -39.59 14.37
C ASN A 209 -0.47 -38.30 14.95
N GLY A 210 -1.56 -38.44 15.70
CA GLY A 210 -2.19 -37.36 16.44
C GLY A 210 -1.26 -36.76 17.48
N GLY A 211 -1.26 -35.43 17.54
CA GLY A 211 -0.57 -34.61 18.54
C GLY A 211 -1.47 -33.48 18.98
N ASP A 212 -1.57 -33.36 20.30
CA ASP A 212 -2.48 -32.56 21.12
C ASP A 212 -2.51 -31.06 20.79
N GLY A 213 -3.69 -30.45 20.94
CA GLY A 213 -3.97 -29.06 20.63
C GLY A 213 -3.32 -28.11 21.64
N SER A 214 -2.47 -27.23 21.13
CA SER A 214 -2.03 -26.03 21.85
C SER A 214 -2.24 -24.80 20.96
N THR A 215 -3.00 -23.85 21.49
CA THR A 215 -3.47 -22.59 20.87
C THR A 215 -2.37 -21.53 20.77
N GLU A 216 -1.19 -21.87 20.22
CA GLU A 216 -0.06 -20.94 20.00
C GLU A 216 0.53 -21.01 18.58
N GLU A 217 -0.16 -21.60 17.59
CA GLU A 217 0.35 -21.73 16.20
C GLU A 217 -0.02 -20.57 15.26
N ALA A 218 -0.79 -19.59 15.72
CA ALA A 218 -1.35 -18.53 14.89
C ALA A 218 -0.39 -17.36 14.58
N GLN A 219 0.90 -17.63 14.29
CA GLN A 219 1.82 -16.60 13.74
C GLN A 219 3.18 -17.11 13.26
N LYS A 220 3.33 -18.39 12.92
CA LYS A 220 4.56 -18.82 12.25
C LYS A 220 4.53 -18.35 10.78
N THR A 221 5.39 -17.39 10.46
CA THR A 221 5.66 -16.98 9.08
C THR A 221 6.40 -18.13 8.40
N ASP A 222 5.73 -18.82 7.48
CA ASP A 222 6.40 -19.82 6.65
C ASP A 222 7.31 -19.07 5.66
N GLU A 223 8.58 -19.46 5.57
CA GLU A 223 9.60 -18.93 4.65
C GLU A 223 9.82 -19.91 3.50
N GLY A 224 10.20 -19.42 2.32
CA GLY A 224 10.46 -20.26 1.15
C GLY A 224 11.11 -19.53 -0.02
N GLU A 225 11.37 -20.29 -1.09
CA GLU A 225 11.91 -19.80 -2.36
C GLU A 225 10.94 -20.15 -3.49
N LEU A 226 10.77 -19.25 -4.45
CA LEU A 226 9.96 -19.46 -5.64
C LEU A 226 10.81 -19.23 -6.89
N ASP A 227 10.97 -20.27 -7.69
CA ASP A 227 11.54 -20.17 -9.04
C ASP A 227 10.53 -19.49 -9.97
N ILE A 228 10.99 -18.48 -10.70
CA ILE A 228 10.19 -17.71 -11.64
C ILE A 228 10.67 -18.01 -13.05
N ASP A 229 9.86 -18.75 -13.79
CA ASP A 229 10.04 -19.01 -15.20
C ASP A 229 8.91 -18.36 -16.04
N SER A 230 9.05 -18.43 -17.36
CA SER A 230 8.04 -17.88 -18.27
C SER A 230 6.69 -18.60 -18.16
N ASP A 231 6.66 -19.87 -17.78
CA ASP A 231 5.43 -20.65 -17.66
C ASP A 231 4.62 -20.20 -16.44
N LEU A 232 5.28 -19.94 -15.30
CA LEU A 232 4.68 -19.37 -14.11
C LEU A 232 4.08 -18.00 -14.40
N ILE A 233 4.82 -17.11 -15.06
CA ILE A 233 4.35 -15.78 -15.44
C ILE A 233 3.14 -15.88 -16.37
N ASN A 234 3.21 -16.73 -17.39
CA ASN A 234 2.09 -16.94 -18.32
C ASN A 234 0.86 -17.50 -17.61
N ALA A 235 1.03 -18.44 -16.67
CA ALA A 235 -0.06 -18.98 -15.88
C ALA A 235 -0.72 -17.91 -14.99
N PHE A 236 0.09 -17.05 -14.36
CA PHE A 236 -0.39 -15.92 -13.57
C PHE A 236 -1.24 -14.97 -14.43
N LEU A 237 -0.70 -14.49 -15.55
CA LEU A 237 -1.40 -13.55 -16.42
C LEU A 237 -2.67 -14.17 -17.03
N THR A 238 -2.62 -15.45 -17.39
CA THR A 238 -3.78 -16.16 -17.95
C THR A 238 -4.89 -16.30 -16.90
N ASP A 239 -4.56 -16.67 -15.67
CA ASP A 239 -5.55 -16.81 -14.59
C ASP A 239 -6.19 -15.45 -14.22
N LEU A 240 -5.40 -14.37 -14.17
CA LEU A 240 -5.94 -13.02 -14.00
C LEU A 240 -6.95 -12.66 -15.11
N ALA A 241 -6.59 -12.93 -16.37
CA ALA A 241 -7.47 -12.66 -17.51
C ALA A 241 -8.77 -13.48 -17.47
N ILE A 242 -8.69 -14.78 -17.12
CA ILE A 242 -9.86 -15.66 -16.96
C ILE A 242 -10.79 -15.14 -15.86
N ARG A 243 -10.23 -14.63 -14.76
CA ARG A 243 -10.97 -14.07 -13.63
C ARG A 243 -11.47 -12.63 -13.86
N GLY A 244 -11.11 -12.02 -14.99
CA GLY A 244 -11.43 -10.61 -15.26
C GLY A 244 -10.73 -9.62 -14.31
N ILE A 245 -9.58 -10.01 -13.75
CA ILE A 245 -8.79 -9.17 -12.84
C ILE A 245 -7.79 -8.37 -13.66
N THR A 246 -7.86 -7.04 -13.56
CA THR A 246 -6.89 -6.11 -14.14
C THR A 246 -6.08 -5.48 -13.02
N ILE A 247 -4.76 -5.39 -13.21
CA ILE A 247 -3.84 -4.79 -12.25
C ILE A 247 -3.01 -3.74 -12.97
N GLU A 248 -2.98 -2.54 -12.41
CA GLU A 248 -2.27 -1.39 -12.97
C GLU A 248 -1.36 -0.77 -11.92
N PHE A 249 -0.23 -0.25 -12.38
CA PHE A 249 0.80 0.34 -11.53
C PHE A 249 1.01 1.79 -11.94
N ILE A 250 1.03 2.68 -10.96
CA ILE A 250 1.30 4.10 -11.19
C ILE A 250 2.44 4.53 -10.28
N SER A 251 3.54 4.99 -10.88
CA SER A 251 4.66 5.56 -10.13
C SER A 251 4.63 7.08 -10.13
N GLY A 252 5.19 7.72 -9.12
CA GLY A 252 5.37 9.16 -9.02
C GLY A 252 4.41 9.88 -8.07
N GLY A 253 4.50 11.22 -8.05
CA GLY A 253 3.81 12.06 -7.08
C GLY A 253 2.28 12.09 -7.22
N TRP A 254 1.58 12.37 -6.12
CA TRP A 254 0.15 12.66 -6.13
C TRP A 254 -0.12 13.99 -6.84
N SER A 255 -1.04 14.00 -7.80
CA SER A 255 -1.32 15.17 -8.65
C SER A 255 -2.66 15.05 -9.37
N PRO A 256 -3.17 16.13 -9.99
CA PRO A 256 -4.31 16.01 -10.92
C PRO A 256 -4.05 15.04 -12.07
N HIS A 257 -2.81 14.99 -12.58
CA HIS A 257 -2.42 14.03 -13.62
C HIS A 257 -2.50 12.59 -13.13
N PHE A 258 -2.10 12.31 -11.88
CA PHE A 258 -2.28 11.00 -11.25
C PHE A 258 -3.75 10.57 -11.29
N VAL A 259 -4.68 11.47 -10.96
CA VAL A 259 -6.12 11.19 -11.01
C VAL A 259 -6.59 10.86 -12.43
N ASP A 260 -6.03 11.54 -13.44
CA ASP A 260 -6.30 11.23 -14.86
C ASP A 260 -5.76 9.87 -15.28
N LEU A 261 -4.62 9.42 -14.73
CA LEU A 261 -4.11 8.07 -15.00
C LEU A 261 -5.00 7.00 -14.37
N VAL A 262 -5.42 7.19 -13.12
CA VAL A 262 -6.30 6.24 -12.41
C VAL A 262 -7.67 6.16 -13.09
N LEU A 263 -8.24 7.31 -13.45
CA LEU A 263 -9.59 7.45 -13.97
C LEU A 263 -9.57 7.94 -15.43
N GLY A 264 -8.63 7.51 -16.27
CA GLY A 264 -8.60 7.93 -17.68
C GLY A 264 -9.76 7.32 -18.49
N ASP A 265 -10.19 7.99 -19.57
CA ASP A 265 -11.29 7.53 -20.44
C ASP A 265 -10.99 6.19 -21.16
N HIS A 266 -9.72 5.77 -21.20
CA HIS A 266 -9.27 4.53 -21.84
C HIS A 266 -9.69 3.25 -21.09
N HIS A 267 -10.11 3.35 -19.82
CA HIS A 267 -10.44 2.18 -18.99
C HIS A 267 -11.95 1.86 -18.98
N ASP A 268 -12.81 2.72 -19.54
CA ASP A 268 -14.28 2.65 -19.43
C ASP A 268 -14.99 1.93 -20.59
N ALA A 269 -14.26 1.41 -21.59
CA ALA A 269 -14.89 0.81 -22.78
C ALA A 269 -15.60 -0.54 -22.52
N GLN A 270 -15.43 -1.16 -21.34
CA GLN A 270 -16.01 -2.48 -20.99
C GLN A 270 -16.84 -2.47 -19.70
N ALA A 271 -16.74 -1.43 -18.86
CA ALA A 271 -17.51 -1.33 -17.62
C ALA A 271 -18.89 -0.72 -17.91
N SER A 272 -19.82 -1.55 -18.38
CA SER A 272 -21.24 -1.21 -18.33
C SER A 272 -21.62 -0.70 -16.94
N SER A 273 -22.46 0.34 -16.90
CA SER A 273 -22.98 1.10 -15.74
C SER A 273 -23.65 0.25 -14.65
N THR A 274 -22.89 -0.66 -14.07
CA THR A 274 -23.29 -1.51 -12.96
C THR A 274 -22.93 -0.74 -11.70
N GLY A 275 -23.86 -0.61 -10.76
CA GLY A 275 -23.70 0.21 -9.55
C GLY A 275 -22.68 -0.39 -8.58
N ARG A 276 -21.42 -0.44 -9.00
CA ARG A 276 -20.32 -1.10 -8.32
C ARG A 276 -19.46 -0.09 -7.57
N ASN A 277 -18.89 -0.56 -6.47
CA ASN A 277 -18.17 0.25 -5.50
C ASN A 277 -16.74 0.53 -5.94
N THR A 278 -16.24 1.71 -5.57
CA THR A 278 -14.83 2.08 -5.66
C THR A 278 -14.28 2.28 -4.25
N LEU A 279 -13.17 1.63 -3.94
CA LEU A 279 -12.52 1.69 -2.64
C LEU A 279 -11.10 2.25 -2.80
N VAL A 280 -10.83 3.39 -2.17
CA VAL A 280 -9.48 3.95 -2.08
C VAL A 280 -8.85 3.55 -0.75
N LEU A 281 -7.67 2.95 -0.77
CA LEU A 281 -6.91 2.53 0.39
C LEU A 281 -5.66 3.40 0.52
N ALA A 282 -5.31 3.75 1.75
CA ALA A 282 -4.03 4.38 2.04
C ALA A 282 -3.59 4.01 3.46
N SER A 283 -2.32 3.63 3.63
CA SER A 283 -1.76 3.33 4.95
C SER A 283 -0.43 4.04 5.15
N GLU A 284 -0.30 4.77 6.26
CA GLU A 284 0.87 5.59 6.60
C GLU A 284 1.30 6.55 5.49
N THR A 285 0.35 7.26 4.88
CA THR A 285 0.60 8.24 3.80
C THR A 285 0.59 9.71 4.26
N ILE A 286 0.22 9.96 5.52
CA ILE A 286 -0.01 11.30 6.08
C ILE A 286 1.06 11.75 7.11
N TYR A 287 2.23 11.12 7.10
CA TYR A 287 3.29 11.37 8.09
C TYR A 287 4.06 12.68 7.82
N ALA A 288 4.06 13.20 6.60
CA ALA A 288 4.79 14.41 6.22
C ALA A 288 3.82 15.58 5.96
N PRO A 289 3.88 16.68 6.74
CA PRO A 289 3.00 17.83 6.54
C PRO A 289 3.07 18.44 5.13
N SER A 290 4.25 18.41 4.51
CA SER A 290 4.49 18.93 3.15
C SER A 290 3.71 18.19 2.06
N SER A 291 3.35 16.92 2.28
CA SER A 291 2.62 16.12 1.29
C SER A 291 1.10 16.11 1.51
N LEU A 292 0.61 16.65 2.63
CA LEU A 292 -0.81 16.57 3.00
C LEU A 292 -1.73 17.25 2.00
N ASP A 293 -1.33 18.38 1.42
CA ASP A 293 -2.16 19.10 0.45
C ASP A 293 -2.32 18.29 -0.84
N ALA A 294 -1.22 17.84 -1.43
CA ALA A 294 -1.25 17.00 -2.64
C ALA A 294 -2.00 15.68 -2.42
N PHE A 295 -1.81 15.02 -1.26
CA PHE A 295 -2.54 13.82 -0.89
C PHE A 295 -4.04 14.09 -0.75
N SER A 296 -4.43 15.12 0.01
CA SER A 296 -5.83 15.45 0.28
C SER A 296 -6.56 15.87 -0.99
N GLN A 297 -5.92 16.68 -1.84
CA GLN A 297 -6.46 17.07 -3.14
C GLN A 297 -6.69 15.84 -4.02
N THR A 298 -5.71 14.94 -4.11
CA THR A 298 -5.81 13.71 -4.91
C THR A 298 -6.92 12.80 -4.39
N LEU A 299 -7.01 12.60 -3.07
CA LEU A 299 -8.05 11.79 -2.45
C LEU A 299 -9.45 12.34 -2.76
N VAL A 300 -9.67 13.65 -2.56
CA VAL A 300 -10.96 14.29 -2.84
C VAL A 300 -11.33 14.19 -4.33
N GLN A 301 -10.38 14.38 -5.23
CA GLN A 301 -10.63 14.27 -6.67
C GLN A 301 -10.94 12.83 -7.11
N LEU A 302 -10.26 11.82 -6.54
CA LEU A 302 -10.56 10.41 -6.79
C LEU A 302 -11.98 10.07 -6.32
N LEU A 303 -12.32 10.43 -5.07
CA LEU A 303 -13.65 10.19 -4.50
C LEU A 303 -14.75 10.84 -5.36
N ARG A 304 -14.56 12.12 -5.73
CA ARG A 304 -15.52 12.87 -6.55
C ARG A 304 -15.70 12.23 -7.93
N ARG A 305 -14.61 12.02 -8.66
CA ARG A 305 -14.67 11.55 -10.05
C ARG A 305 -15.13 10.11 -10.15
N ALA A 306 -14.71 9.24 -9.24
CA ALA A 306 -15.18 7.86 -9.20
C ALA A 306 -16.69 7.80 -8.85
N GLN A 307 -17.15 8.61 -7.89
CA GLN A 307 -18.58 8.69 -7.55
C GLN A 307 -19.43 9.24 -8.70
N ALA A 308 -18.90 10.16 -9.51
CA ALA A 308 -19.60 10.69 -10.68
C ALA A 308 -19.72 9.67 -11.83
N ARG A 309 -18.80 8.69 -11.91
CA ARG A 309 -18.79 7.66 -12.96
C ARG A 309 -19.62 6.43 -12.60
N ASN A 310 -19.61 6.07 -11.32
CA ASN A 310 -20.24 4.84 -10.84
C ASN A 310 -21.47 5.15 -10.00
N SER A 311 -22.56 4.41 -10.22
CA SER A 311 -23.76 4.49 -9.36
C SER A 311 -23.62 3.73 -8.04
N GLY A 312 -22.49 3.05 -7.82
CA GLY A 312 -22.16 2.39 -6.55
C GLY A 312 -21.53 3.35 -5.53
N LYS A 313 -21.21 2.82 -4.34
CA LYS A 313 -20.59 3.57 -3.25
C LYS A 313 -19.11 3.81 -3.56
N THR A 314 -18.68 5.06 -3.49
CA THR A 314 -17.26 5.41 -3.48
C THR A 314 -16.84 5.82 -2.07
N THR A 315 -15.83 5.14 -1.53
CA THR A 315 -15.31 5.44 -0.19
C THR A 315 -13.80 5.26 -0.15
N SER A 316 -13.17 5.84 0.87
CA SER A 316 -11.76 5.64 1.15
C SER A 316 -11.53 5.22 2.58
N LEU A 317 -10.48 4.43 2.82
CA LEU A 317 -10.01 4.04 4.14
C LEU A 317 -8.55 4.48 4.28
N VAL A 318 -8.31 5.42 5.19
CA VAL A 318 -6.97 5.98 5.48
C VAL A 318 -6.54 5.51 6.87
N ALA A 319 -5.58 4.59 6.92
CA ALA A 319 -5.00 4.06 8.16
C ALA A 319 -3.71 4.80 8.50
N ALA A 320 -3.62 5.37 9.70
CA ALA A 320 -2.44 6.12 10.11
C ALA A 320 -2.23 6.15 11.63
N LYS A 321 -0.98 6.42 12.04
CA LYS A 321 -0.66 6.78 13.42
C LYS A 321 -1.28 8.15 13.74
N LYS A 322 -1.74 8.33 14.99
CA LYS A 322 -2.30 9.61 15.45
C LYS A 322 -1.30 10.75 15.33
N VAL A 323 -0.02 10.47 15.61
CA VAL A 323 1.09 11.42 15.57
C VAL A 323 2.34 10.71 15.04
N TYR A 324 3.12 11.39 14.19
CA TYR A 324 4.44 10.94 13.74
C TYR A 324 5.52 11.86 14.31
N PHE A 325 6.28 11.38 15.29
CA PHE A 325 7.38 12.14 15.89
C PHE A 325 8.51 12.36 14.87
N GLY A 326 9.16 13.53 14.92
CA GLY A 326 10.28 13.89 14.03
C GLY A 326 9.86 14.55 12.71
N VAL A 327 8.85 13.99 12.03
CA VAL A 327 8.33 14.52 10.74
C VAL A 327 7.12 15.46 10.91
N GLY A 328 6.39 15.33 12.01
CA GLY A 328 5.36 16.31 12.43
C GLY A 328 3.99 16.15 11.77
N GLY A 329 3.76 15.11 10.97
CA GLY A 329 2.42 14.77 10.48
C GLY A 329 1.60 13.99 11.49
N GLY A 330 0.34 13.76 11.15
CA GLY A 330 -0.62 13.15 12.05
C GLY A 330 -2.05 13.31 11.57
N ILE A 331 -2.97 12.80 12.36
CA ILE A 331 -4.41 12.80 12.04
C ILE A 331 -4.97 14.21 12.10
N ASP A 332 -4.56 15.02 13.09
CA ASP A 332 -5.10 16.36 13.27
C ASP A 332 -4.68 17.29 12.13
N GLU A 333 -3.41 17.22 11.71
CA GLU A 333 -2.87 17.96 10.57
C GLU A 333 -3.55 17.54 9.27
N PHE A 334 -3.71 16.24 9.05
CA PHE A 334 -4.41 15.70 7.88
C PHE A 334 -5.87 16.18 7.84
N LEU A 335 -6.62 16.06 8.94
CA LEU A 335 -8.01 16.49 8.99
C LEU A 335 -8.16 18.02 8.83
N HIS A 336 -7.18 18.81 9.27
CA HIS A 336 -7.16 20.24 9.03
C HIS A 336 -7.05 20.55 7.53
N VAL A 337 -6.09 19.94 6.83
CA VAL A 337 -5.85 20.15 5.40
C VAL A 337 -6.99 19.57 4.55
N LEU A 338 -7.49 18.38 4.89
CA LEU A 338 -8.58 17.72 4.16
C LEU A 338 -9.86 18.54 4.16
N ARG A 339 -10.22 19.15 5.31
CA ARG A 339 -11.42 20.00 5.42
C ARG A 339 -11.31 21.33 4.67
N GLN A 340 -10.11 21.74 4.30
CA GLN A 340 -9.87 22.95 3.50
C GLN A 340 -9.88 22.68 1.99
N GLN A 341 -9.91 21.41 1.57
CA GLN A 341 -9.94 21.07 0.16
C GLN A 341 -11.22 21.61 -0.51
N PRO A 342 -11.12 22.12 -1.75
CA PRO A 342 -12.26 22.71 -2.44
C PRO A 342 -13.33 21.66 -2.75
N LEU A 343 -14.54 21.92 -2.28
CA LEU A 343 -15.76 21.15 -2.56
C LEU A 343 -16.69 21.96 -3.48
N GLN A 344 -17.54 21.28 -4.24
CA GLN A 344 -18.63 21.92 -4.97
C GLN A 344 -19.75 22.35 -4.00
N ASP A 345 -20.61 23.29 -4.41
CA ASP A 345 -21.63 23.90 -3.55
C ASP A 345 -22.60 22.88 -2.90
N ASN A 346 -22.78 21.72 -3.53
CA ASN A 346 -23.64 20.63 -3.08
C ASN A 346 -22.87 19.46 -2.46
N GLU A 347 -21.54 19.50 -2.38
CA GLU A 347 -20.72 18.42 -1.84
C GLU A 347 -20.41 18.62 -0.35
N GLN A 348 -20.45 17.53 0.40
CA GLN A 348 -19.96 17.49 1.77
C GLN A 348 -19.04 16.28 1.97
N LEU A 349 -17.92 16.48 2.67
CA LEU A 349 -17.08 15.40 3.17
C LEU A 349 -17.73 14.76 4.39
N ASP A 350 -17.93 13.44 4.33
CA ASP A 350 -18.25 12.62 5.49
C ASP A 350 -17.01 11.86 5.93
N ILE A 351 -16.60 12.08 7.17
CA ILE A 351 -15.38 11.54 7.77
C ILE A 351 -15.79 10.81 9.04
N ARG A 352 -15.50 9.51 9.10
CA ARG A 352 -15.85 8.65 10.24
C ARG A 352 -14.63 7.88 10.72
N GLU A 353 -14.56 7.66 12.02
CA GLU A 353 -13.56 6.75 12.59
C GLU A 353 -14.09 5.31 12.46
N SER A 354 -13.50 4.52 11.57
CA SER A 354 -13.94 3.14 11.30
C SER A 354 -13.35 2.14 12.28
N SER A 355 -12.14 2.40 12.75
CA SER A 355 -11.45 1.55 13.72
C SER A 355 -10.36 2.34 14.46
N GLN A 356 -10.10 1.95 15.70
CA GLN A 356 -9.00 2.49 16.49
C GLN A 356 -8.20 1.33 17.10
N VAL A 357 -6.89 1.37 16.93
CA VAL A 357 -5.96 0.39 17.50
C VAL A 357 -5.08 1.10 18.52
N THR A 358 -5.24 0.74 19.79
CA THR A 358 -4.50 1.34 20.92
C THR A 358 -3.64 0.33 21.65
N SER A 359 -3.47 -0.88 21.10
CA SER A 359 -2.96 -2.01 21.85
C SER A 359 -1.50 -1.86 22.25
N GLU A 360 -0.64 -1.22 21.46
CA GLU A 360 0.77 -0.94 21.81
C GLU A 360 1.30 0.29 21.05
N GLY A 361 2.17 1.09 21.68
CA GLY A 361 2.84 2.24 21.05
C GLY A 361 1.95 3.46 20.81
N VAL A 362 2.27 4.25 19.77
CA VAL A 362 1.48 5.41 19.37
C VAL A 362 0.13 4.92 18.82
N GLY A 363 -0.97 5.49 19.33
CA GLY A 363 -2.31 5.10 18.89
C GLY A 363 -2.48 5.23 17.38
N ARG A 364 -3.18 4.28 16.76
CA ARG A 364 -3.46 4.23 15.32
C ARG A 364 -4.95 4.26 15.09
N ILE A 365 -5.34 4.79 13.94
CA ILE A 365 -6.74 4.97 13.56
C ILE A 365 -6.93 4.71 12.08
N ILE A 366 -8.11 4.20 11.72
CA ILE A 366 -8.56 4.09 10.34
C ILE A 366 -9.74 5.03 10.16
N LEU A 367 -9.60 5.99 9.24
CA LEU A 367 -10.63 6.93 8.86
C LEU A 367 -11.33 6.46 7.59
N GLU A 368 -12.65 6.39 7.60
CA GLU A 368 -13.46 6.31 6.38
C GLU A 368 -13.78 7.72 5.91
N VAL A 369 -13.43 8.04 4.66
CA VAL A 369 -13.72 9.34 4.03
C VAL A 369 -14.51 9.11 2.75
N SER A 370 -15.64 9.81 2.62
CA SER A 370 -16.50 9.79 1.43
C SER A 370 -17.05 11.19 1.12
N ILE A 371 -17.56 11.36 -0.10
CA ILE A 371 -18.21 12.60 -0.55
C ILE A 371 -19.68 12.30 -0.83
N HIS A 372 -20.58 13.12 -0.29
CA HIS A 372 -22.01 13.02 -0.52
C HIS A 372 -22.56 14.28 -1.18
N ASP A 373 -23.49 14.10 -2.11
CA ASP A 373 -24.26 15.18 -2.73
C ASP A 373 -25.48 15.50 -1.86
N THR A 374 -25.44 16.67 -1.22
CA THR A 374 -26.48 17.20 -0.32
C THR A 374 -27.81 17.46 -1.03
N SER A 375 -27.84 17.55 -2.37
CA SER A 375 -29.08 17.74 -3.14
C SER A 375 -30.02 16.52 -3.09
N THR A 376 -29.46 15.32 -2.87
CA THR A 376 -30.20 14.04 -2.86
C THR A 376 -31.07 13.83 -1.60
N ASN A 377 -30.84 14.60 -0.53
CA ASN A 377 -31.57 14.47 0.74
C ASN A 377 -32.96 15.14 0.76
N THR A 378 -33.40 15.77 -0.33
CA THR A 378 -34.68 16.52 -0.36
C THR A 378 -35.93 15.69 -0.68
N THR A 379 -35.83 14.37 -0.91
CA THR A 379 -36.98 13.58 -1.42
C THR A 379 -37.66 12.66 -0.39
N SER A 380 -37.28 12.68 0.91
CA SER A 380 -37.87 11.72 1.88
C SER A 380 -38.67 12.33 3.04
N THR A 381 -39.11 13.59 2.94
CA THR A 381 -40.10 14.18 3.86
C THR A 381 -41.17 14.97 3.12
N ARG A 382 -41.95 14.29 2.28
CA ARG A 382 -43.27 14.79 1.88
C ARG A 382 -44.15 13.65 1.35
N THR A 383 -44.86 13.00 2.26
CA THR A 383 -46.32 12.72 2.18
C THR A 383 -46.80 12.17 3.51
#